data_AF-A0A3M1Z7S2-F1
#
_entry.id   AF-A0A3M1Z7S2-F1
#
_cell.length_a   1.000
_cell.length_b   1.000
_cell.length_c   1.000
_cell.angle_alpha   90.00
_cell.angle_beta   90.00
_cell.angle_gamma   90.00
#
_symmetry.space_group_name_H-M   'P 1'
#
loop_
_entity.id
_entity.type
_entity.pdbx_description
1 polymer ?
#
loop_
_entity_poly.entity_id
_entity_poly.type
_entity_poly.pdbx_seq_one_letter_code
_entity_poly.pdbx_strand_id
1 'polypeptide(L)'
;TVIGQEAIEQMALAGEYPDVIVAPIGGGSNFAGITLPFLRANLREGKKTRLVGVEPAACPSLTKGQYTYDFGDTVGMTPMVKMYTLGHTFVPPPLHAGGLRYHGMASIVCEMYDQGLMEAVAIPQLETFKAAITFARAEGIVPAPEAAHGIAGAIREALAAKEAGEKRVIVFNLCGHGHFDMSAYDAYLGEALEDYEYPQEEVNAALAQLPQV
;
A
#
# COMPACT_ATOMS: atom_id res chain seq x y z
N THR A 1 -11.87 5.52 10.41
CA THR A 1 -11.84 4.05 10.21
C THR A 1 -13.22 3.49 9.83
N VAL A 2 -14.07 4.28 9.16
CA VAL A 2 -15.43 3.82 8.82
C VAL A 2 -15.41 2.63 7.85
N ILE A 3 -14.46 2.63 6.90
CA ILE A 3 -14.24 1.55 5.93
C ILE A 3 -14.11 0.19 6.62
N GLY A 4 -13.23 0.05 7.62
CA GLY A 4 -13.05 -1.22 8.33
C GLY A 4 -14.22 -1.59 9.23
N GLN A 5 -14.96 -0.60 9.76
CA GLN A 5 -16.16 -0.86 10.57
C GLN A 5 -17.28 -1.44 9.70
N GLU A 6 -17.54 -0.82 8.55
CA GLU A 6 -18.51 -1.31 7.56
C GLU A 6 -18.09 -2.69 7.03
N ALA A 7 -16.81 -2.90 6.73
CA ALA A 7 -16.30 -4.18 6.26
C ALA A 7 -16.54 -5.33 7.26
N ILE A 8 -16.40 -5.10 8.57
CA ILE A 8 -16.70 -6.11 9.59
C ILE A 8 -18.18 -6.52 9.52
N GLU A 9 -19.09 -5.55 9.43
CA GLU A 9 -20.53 -5.82 9.35
C GLU A 9 -20.89 -6.56 8.05
N GLN A 10 -20.32 -6.14 6.92
CA GLN A 10 -20.53 -6.78 5.61
C GLN A 10 -20.00 -8.22 5.56
N MET A 11 -18.82 -8.48 6.15
CA MET A 11 -18.26 -9.84 6.25
C MET A 11 -19.14 -10.74 7.13
N ALA A 12 -19.67 -10.21 8.24
CA ALA A 12 -20.61 -10.95 9.08
C ALA A 12 -21.90 -11.30 8.33
N LEU A 13 -22.43 -10.40 7.49
CA LEU A 13 -23.58 -10.68 6.62
C LEU A 13 -23.28 -11.79 5.58
N ALA A 14 -22.03 -11.86 5.10
CA ALA A 14 -21.58 -12.93 4.22
C ALA A 14 -21.31 -14.26 4.95
N GLY A 15 -21.33 -14.28 6.28
CA GLY A 15 -20.95 -15.45 7.09
C GLY A 15 -19.45 -15.75 7.06
N GLU A 16 -18.63 -14.77 6.72
CA GLU A 16 -17.18 -14.91 6.50
C GLU A 16 -16.36 -14.03 7.46
N TYR A 17 -15.07 -14.32 7.58
CA TYR A 17 -14.10 -13.47 8.27
C TYR A 17 -12.75 -13.54 7.55
N PRO A 18 -12.05 -12.42 7.34
CA PRO A 18 -10.86 -12.43 6.49
C PRO A 18 -9.68 -13.13 7.16
N ASP A 19 -9.02 -14.00 6.40
CA ASP A 19 -7.71 -14.54 6.74
C ASP A 19 -6.62 -13.48 6.49
N VAL A 20 -6.78 -12.69 5.43
CA VAL A 20 -5.87 -11.60 5.08
C VAL A 20 -6.64 -10.39 4.54
N ILE A 21 -6.18 -9.21 4.94
CA ILE A 21 -6.59 -7.92 4.39
C ILE A 21 -5.40 -7.31 3.65
N VAL A 22 -5.60 -6.98 2.38
CA VAL A 22 -4.59 -6.34 1.53
C VAL A 22 -5.04 -4.92 1.21
N ALA A 23 -4.18 -3.92 1.38
CA ALA A 23 -4.52 -2.56 0.96
C ALA A 23 -3.29 -1.79 0.47
N PRO A 24 -3.45 -0.94 -0.55
CA PRO A 24 -2.36 -0.11 -1.04
C PRO A 24 -1.98 0.96 0.01
N ILE A 25 -0.71 1.32 0.09
CA ILE A 25 -0.19 2.27 1.07
C ILE A 25 0.59 3.40 0.38
N GLY A 26 0.05 4.63 0.50
CA GLY A 26 0.73 5.87 0.13
C GLY A 26 1.20 6.55 1.42
N GLY A 27 0.34 7.41 2.00
CA GLY A 27 0.52 7.88 3.39
C GLY A 27 -0.13 6.98 4.45
N GLY A 28 -0.80 5.89 4.05
CA GLY A 28 -1.34 4.87 4.96
C GLY A 28 -2.75 5.08 5.50
N SER A 29 -3.43 6.19 5.17
CA SER A 29 -4.78 6.48 5.70
C SER A 29 -5.84 5.47 5.27
N ASN A 30 -5.86 5.06 4.00
CA ASN A 30 -6.81 4.06 3.49
C ASN A 30 -6.55 2.67 4.11
N PHE A 31 -5.27 2.28 4.23
CA PHE A 31 -4.84 1.04 4.86
C PHE A 31 -5.25 1.01 6.33
N ALA A 32 -4.87 2.01 7.12
CA ALA A 32 -5.30 2.12 8.52
C ALA A 32 -6.83 2.16 8.64
N GLY A 33 -7.48 2.83 7.70
CA GLY A 33 -8.94 2.96 7.63
C GLY A 33 -9.66 1.62 7.56
N ILE A 34 -9.15 0.69 6.76
CA ILE A 34 -9.70 -0.67 6.64
C ILE A 34 -9.16 -1.62 7.71
N THR A 35 -7.89 -1.53 8.10
CA THR A 35 -7.24 -2.56 8.94
C THR A 35 -7.38 -2.35 10.45
N LEU A 36 -7.45 -1.10 10.95
CA LEU A 36 -7.46 -0.86 12.40
C LEU A 36 -8.60 -1.56 13.16
N PRO A 37 -9.84 -1.65 12.64
CA PRO A 37 -10.90 -2.41 13.27
C PRO A 37 -10.59 -3.92 13.39
N PHE A 38 -9.94 -4.51 12.38
CA PHE A 38 -9.52 -5.92 12.42
C PHE A 38 -8.30 -6.14 13.32
N LEU A 39 -7.36 -5.18 13.34
CA LEU A 39 -6.25 -5.19 14.30
C LEU A 39 -6.76 -5.19 15.74
N ARG A 40 -7.77 -4.36 16.05
CA ARG A 40 -8.42 -4.37 17.36
C ARG A 40 -8.94 -5.76 17.71
N ALA A 41 -9.60 -6.44 16.78
CA ALA A 41 -10.09 -7.80 16.98
C ALA A 41 -8.93 -8.82 17.17
N ASN A 42 -7.82 -8.66 16.45
CA ASN A 42 -6.62 -9.47 16.68
C ASN A 42 -6.08 -9.30 18.11
N LEU A 43 -5.96 -8.06 18.57
CA LEU A 43 -5.38 -7.73 19.88
C LEU A 43 -6.31 -8.06 21.07
N ARG A 44 -7.62 -7.92 20.91
CA ARG A 44 -8.59 -8.04 22.02
C ARG A 44 -9.38 -9.33 22.02
N GLU A 45 -9.56 -9.95 20.86
CA GLU A 45 -10.45 -11.10 20.67
C GLU A 45 -9.70 -12.33 20.15
N GLY A 46 -8.37 -12.25 20.00
CA GLY A 46 -7.52 -13.37 19.60
C GLY A 46 -7.64 -13.76 18.12
N LYS A 47 -8.26 -12.91 17.29
CA LYS A 47 -8.28 -13.08 15.83
C LYS A 47 -6.85 -13.04 15.26
N LYS A 48 -6.68 -13.57 14.04
CA LYS A 48 -5.38 -13.79 13.40
C LYS A 48 -5.32 -13.27 11.97
N THR A 49 -6.15 -12.29 11.63
CA THR A 49 -6.17 -11.71 10.28
C THR A 49 -4.82 -11.08 9.96
N ARG A 50 -4.17 -11.50 8.88
CA ARG A 50 -2.95 -10.86 8.36
C ARG A 50 -3.31 -9.52 7.74
N LEU A 51 -2.47 -8.51 7.96
CA LEU A 51 -2.68 -7.14 7.47
C LEU A 51 -1.51 -6.78 6.55
N VAL A 52 -1.74 -6.70 5.25
CA VAL A 52 -0.69 -6.57 4.23
C VAL A 52 -0.82 -5.23 3.51
N GLY A 53 0.16 -4.34 3.71
CA GLY A 53 0.31 -3.08 3.01
C GLY A 53 1.07 -3.28 1.70
N VAL A 54 0.57 -2.74 0.60
CA VAL A 54 1.24 -2.79 -0.72
C VAL A 54 1.70 -1.39 -1.16
N GLU A 55 3.01 -1.20 -1.30
CA GLU A 55 3.62 0.04 -1.79
C GLU A 55 4.26 -0.15 -3.17
N PRO A 56 4.53 0.92 -3.94
CA PRO A 56 5.29 0.82 -5.17
C PRO A 56 6.77 0.56 -4.87
N ALA A 57 7.42 -0.29 -5.66
CA ALA A 57 8.87 -0.46 -5.64
C ALA A 57 9.64 0.85 -5.97
N ALA A 58 8.99 1.79 -6.65
CA ALA A 58 9.52 3.11 -6.98
C ALA A 58 9.43 4.12 -5.83
N CYS A 59 8.54 3.93 -4.84
CA CYS A 59 8.42 4.77 -3.63
C CYS A 59 8.24 3.89 -2.37
N PRO A 60 9.24 3.06 -1.99
CA PRO A 60 9.09 2.02 -0.97
C PRO A 60 9.34 2.52 0.47
N SER A 61 8.45 3.37 0.99
CA SER A 61 8.62 4.02 2.30
C SER A 61 8.75 3.04 3.48
N LEU A 62 7.97 1.97 3.55
CA LEU A 62 8.08 0.97 4.63
C LEU A 62 9.19 -0.05 4.41
N THR A 63 9.34 -0.56 3.18
CA THR A 63 10.24 -1.69 2.90
C THR A 63 11.69 -1.29 2.68
N LYS A 64 11.98 0.00 2.41
CA LYS A 64 13.35 0.54 2.30
C LYS A 64 13.62 1.81 3.10
N GLY A 65 12.58 2.54 3.50
CA GLY A 65 12.74 3.78 4.25
C GLY A 65 13.28 3.57 5.67
N GLN A 66 13.64 4.67 6.33
CA GLN A 66 14.16 4.65 7.70
C GLN A 66 13.09 5.08 8.70
N TYR A 67 13.00 4.38 9.83
CA TYR A 67 12.09 4.76 10.92
C TYR A 67 12.71 5.84 11.82
N THR A 68 12.41 7.10 11.53
CA THR A 68 13.02 8.27 12.20
C THR A 68 12.05 9.45 12.23
N TYR A 69 12.46 10.57 12.82
CA TYR A 69 11.68 11.81 12.76
C TYR A 69 11.96 12.55 11.44
N ASP A 70 10.89 12.97 10.78
CA ASP A 70 10.97 13.78 9.56
C ASP A 70 9.73 14.66 9.42
N PHE A 71 9.75 15.60 8.48
CA PHE A 71 8.61 16.45 8.16
C PHE A 71 7.53 15.69 7.39
N GLY A 72 6.27 15.89 7.78
CA GLY A 72 5.10 15.32 7.10
C GLY A 72 4.75 16.01 5.76
N ASP A 73 5.52 17.00 5.36
CA ASP A 73 5.38 17.73 4.11
C ASP A 73 6.76 18.06 3.56
N THR A 74 6.84 18.28 2.25
CA THR A 74 8.10 18.52 1.55
C THR A 74 8.70 19.91 1.80
N VAL A 75 7.93 20.83 2.41
CA VAL A 75 8.35 22.23 2.68
C VAL A 75 8.86 22.40 4.12
N GLY A 76 8.59 21.43 5.01
CA GLY A 76 9.00 21.45 6.41
C GLY A 76 8.17 22.38 7.30
N MET A 77 6.90 22.59 6.97
CA MET A 77 5.99 23.43 7.76
C MET A 77 5.24 22.65 8.85
N THR A 78 5.08 21.35 8.68
CA THR A 78 4.49 20.46 9.69
C THR A 78 5.45 20.25 10.86
N PRO A 79 4.95 19.97 12.07
CA PRO A 79 5.79 19.37 13.10
C PRO A 79 6.41 18.07 12.60
N MET A 80 7.62 17.77 13.05
CA MET A 80 8.24 16.48 12.77
C MET A 80 7.45 15.36 13.43
N VAL A 81 7.29 14.26 12.71
CA VAL A 81 6.62 13.05 13.18
C VAL A 81 7.55 11.85 13.02
N LYS A 82 7.50 10.92 13.98
CA LYS A 82 8.25 9.67 13.84
C LYS A 82 7.54 8.78 12.82
N MET A 83 8.22 8.46 11.73
CA MET A 83 7.68 7.66 10.64
C MET A 83 8.78 6.93 9.87
N TYR A 84 8.40 5.86 9.18
CA TYR A 84 9.19 5.34 8.08
C TYR A 84 9.15 6.35 6.94
N THR A 85 10.32 6.71 6.42
CA THR A 85 10.42 7.72 5.39
C THR A 85 11.58 7.48 4.42
N LEU A 86 11.39 7.92 3.17
CA LEU A 86 12.42 8.12 2.15
C LEU A 86 13.09 9.50 2.24
N GLY A 87 12.71 10.34 3.21
CA GLY A 87 13.12 11.73 3.37
C GLY A 87 12.14 12.70 2.70
N HIS A 88 11.79 13.81 3.35
CA HIS A 88 10.84 14.81 2.84
C HIS A 88 11.27 15.52 1.55
N THR A 89 12.55 15.43 1.18
CA THR A 89 13.07 15.93 -0.10
C THR A 89 13.06 14.89 -1.22
N PHE A 90 12.56 13.68 -0.94
CA PHE A 90 12.39 12.62 -1.94
C PHE A 90 11.55 13.10 -3.12
N VAL A 91 12.03 12.79 -4.33
CA VAL A 91 11.31 13.04 -5.58
C VAL A 91 11.05 11.70 -6.26
N PRO A 92 9.78 11.32 -6.47
CA PRO A 92 9.43 10.11 -7.21
C PRO A 92 10.04 10.11 -8.62
N PRO A 93 10.41 8.93 -9.15
CA PRO A 93 10.91 8.80 -10.51
C PRO A 93 9.92 9.39 -11.54
N PRO A 94 10.37 10.13 -12.58
CA PRO A 94 9.48 10.76 -13.55
C PRO A 94 8.55 9.79 -14.30
N LEU A 95 9.00 8.55 -14.51
CA LEU A 95 8.25 7.50 -15.21
C LEU A 95 7.33 6.68 -14.29
N HIS A 96 7.25 7.02 -12.99
CA HIS A 96 6.37 6.34 -12.05
C HIS A 96 4.93 6.81 -12.22
N ALA A 97 4.09 5.93 -12.77
CA ALA A 97 2.68 6.20 -13.05
C ALA A 97 1.72 5.53 -12.06
N GLY A 98 2.24 4.75 -11.10
CA GLY A 98 1.44 3.99 -10.14
C GLY A 98 0.81 4.79 -8.99
N GLY A 99 1.04 6.10 -8.91
CA GLY A 99 0.59 6.89 -7.75
C GLY A 99 1.40 6.58 -6.48
N LEU A 100 0.79 6.68 -5.29
CA LEU A 100 1.44 6.32 -4.01
C LEU A 100 2.83 6.98 -3.80
N ARG A 101 2.95 8.27 -4.14
CA ARG A 101 4.21 9.01 -4.24
C ARG A 101 4.73 9.63 -2.95
N TYR A 102 3.98 9.53 -1.87
CA TYR A 102 4.30 10.21 -0.62
C TYR A 102 5.53 9.56 0.05
N HIS A 103 6.44 10.40 0.54
CA HIS A 103 7.76 9.97 1.05
C HIS A 103 7.72 9.31 2.42
N GLY A 104 6.60 9.41 3.13
CA GLY A 104 6.47 8.97 4.52
C GLY A 104 5.31 8.01 4.70
N MET A 105 5.07 7.62 5.96
CA MET A 105 3.96 6.78 6.34
C MET A 105 3.32 7.28 7.62
N ALA A 106 1.99 7.15 7.78
CA ALA A 106 1.33 7.54 9.01
C ALA A 106 1.95 6.86 10.23
N SER A 107 2.22 7.60 11.30
CA SER A 107 2.93 7.08 12.48
C SER A 107 2.28 5.84 13.11
N ILE A 108 0.94 5.76 13.07
CA ILE A 108 0.23 4.57 13.55
C ILE A 108 0.50 3.33 12.69
N VAL A 109 0.63 3.49 11.37
CA VAL A 109 0.99 2.39 10.46
C VAL A 109 2.47 2.02 10.65
N CYS A 110 3.33 3.00 10.90
CA CYS A 110 4.74 2.76 11.23
C CYS A 110 4.87 1.92 12.50
N GLU A 111 4.12 2.26 13.55
CA GLU A 111 4.10 1.49 14.80
C GLU A 111 3.60 0.07 14.58
N MET A 112 2.53 -0.10 13.77
CA MET A 112 2.03 -1.44 13.41
C MET A 112 3.10 -2.26 12.69
N TYR A 113 3.88 -1.65 11.80
CA TYR A 113 4.93 -2.34 11.07
C TYR A 113 6.14 -2.67 11.96
N ASP A 114 6.62 -1.71 12.75
CA ASP A 114 7.76 -1.88 13.66
C ASP A 114 7.50 -2.95 14.74
N GLN A 115 6.25 -3.06 15.22
CA GLN A 115 5.84 -4.11 16.15
C GLN A 115 5.52 -5.47 15.49
N GLY A 116 5.62 -5.59 14.16
CA GLY A 116 5.28 -6.81 13.43
C GLY A 116 3.78 -7.17 13.46
N LEU A 117 2.91 -6.17 13.63
CA LEU A 117 1.44 -6.33 13.61
C LEU A 117 0.86 -6.25 12.19
N MET A 118 1.67 -5.86 11.21
CA MET A 118 1.36 -5.86 9.78
C MET A 118 2.59 -6.24 8.95
N GLU A 119 2.37 -6.58 7.69
CA GLU A 119 3.40 -6.90 6.69
C GLU A 119 3.37 -5.86 5.57
N ALA A 120 4.52 -5.47 5.02
CA ALA A 120 4.60 -4.56 3.89
C ALA A 120 5.32 -5.23 2.72
N VAL A 121 4.81 -5.03 1.51
CA VAL A 121 5.44 -5.52 0.28
C VAL A 121 5.52 -4.42 -0.76
N ALA A 122 6.63 -4.35 -1.47
CA ALA A 122 6.82 -3.48 -2.61
C ALA A 122 6.50 -4.24 -3.92
N ILE A 123 5.71 -3.63 -4.80
CA ILE A 123 5.35 -4.20 -6.10
C ILE A 123 5.80 -3.26 -7.24
N PRO A 124 6.43 -3.79 -8.31
CA PRO A 124 6.76 -3.01 -9.50
C PRO A 124 5.52 -2.51 -10.26
N GLN A 125 5.64 -1.40 -10.98
CA GLN A 125 4.47 -0.79 -11.61
C GLN A 125 3.93 -1.61 -12.79
N LEU A 126 4.77 -2.34 -13.53
CA LEU A 126 4.31 -3.18 -14.63
C LEU A 126 3.43 -4.33 -14.13
N GLU A 127 3.78 -4.93 -12.99
CA GLU A 127 2.93 -5.93 -12.34
C GLU A 127 1.61 -5.31 -11.86
N THR A 128 1.69 -4.11 -11.28
CA THR A 128 0.53 -3.36 -10.79
C THR A 128 -0.48 -3.10 -11.91
N PHE A 129 -0.04 -2.55 -13.05
CA PHE A 129 -0.94 -2.30 -14.18
C PHE A 129 -1.42 -3.58 -14.84
N LYS A 130 -0.60 -4.64 -14.90
CA LYS A 130 -1.05 -5.96 -15.36
C LYS A 130 -2.22 -6.46 -14.51
N ALA A 131 -2.10 -6.36 -13.18
CA ALA A 131 -3.16 -6.73 -12.25
C ALA A 131 -4.42 -5.88 -12.45
N ALA A 132 -4.26 -4.57 -12.67
CA ALA A 132 -5.37 -3.66 -12.98
C ALA A 132 -6.15 -4.09 -14.24
N ILE A 133 -5.46 -4.41 -15.33
CA ILE A 133 -6.08 -4.87 -16.57
C ILE A 133 -6.79 -6.22 -16.37
N THR A 134 -6.17 -7.16 -15.64
CA THR A 134 -6.81 -8.43 -15.28
C THR A 134 -8.11 -8.20 -14.51
N PHE A 135 -8.07 -7.34 -13.49
CA PHE A 135 -9.24 -7.02 -12.66
C PHE A 135 -10.33 -6.33 -13.46
N ALA A 136 -10.00 -5.31 -14.27
CA ALA A 136 -10.98 -4.60 -15.08
C ALA A 136 -11.67 -5.50 -16.10
N ARG A 137 -10.95 -6.48 -16.68
CA ARG A 137 -11.53 -7.46 -17.60
C ARG A 137 -12.39 -8.50 -16.91
N ALA A 138 -12.09 -8.86 -15.67
CA ALA A 138 -12.84 -9.85 -14.90
C ALA A 138 -14.08 -9.26 -14.22
N GLU A 139 -13.93 -8.08 -13.59
CA GLU A 139 -14.92 -7.49 -12.68
C GLU A 139 -15.62 -6.25 -13.28
N GLY A 140 -15.17 -5.75 -14.42
CA GLY A 140 -15.80 -4.61 -15.12
C GLY A 140 -15.56 -3.24 -14.47
N ILE A 141 -14.70 -3.14 -13.46
CA ILE A 141 -14.33 -1.87 -12.81
C ILE A 141 -12.91 -1.50 -13.18
N VAL A 142 -12.70 -0.26 -13.65
CA VAL A 142 -11.36 0.29 -13.88
C VAL A 142 -10.83 0.86 -12.57
N PRO A 143 -9.80 0.25 -11.93
CA PRO A 143 -9.29 0.71 -10.64
C PRO A 143 -8.37 1.94 -10.80
N ALA A 144 -8.19 2.74 -9.75
CA ALA A 144 -7.11 3.74 -9.73
C ALA A 144 -5.73 3.04 -9.75
N PRO A 145 -4.67 3.65 -10.30
CA PRO A 145 -3.31 3.10 -10.23
C PRO A 145 -2.85 2.79 -8.79
N GLU A 146 -3.27 3.59 -7.82
CA GLU A 146 -3.05 3.30 -6.40
C GLU A 146 -3.76 2.02 -5.96
N ALA A 147 -5.04 1.87 -6.32
CA ALA A 147 -5.83 0.69 -5.97
C ALA A 147 -5.32 -0.60 -6.64
N ALA A 148 -4.72 -0.45 -7.82
CA ALA A 148 -4.11 -1.55 -8.55
C ALA A 148 -2.97 -2.24 -7.77
N HIS A 149 -2.27 -1.54 -6.87
CA HIS A 149 -1.27 -2.16 -5.99
C HIS A 149 -1.95 -3.15 -5.03
N GLY A 150 -3.08 -2.75 -4.43
CA GLY A 150 -3.88 -3.64 -3.58
C GLY A 150 -4.40 -4.86 -4.34
N ILE A 151 -4.85 -4.67 -5.59
CA ILE A 151 -5.28 -5.76 -6.47
C ILE A 151 -4.11 -6.72 -6.77
N ALA A 152 -2.93 -6.19 -7.12
CA ALA A 152 -1.75 -7.00 -7.38
C ALA A 152 -1.35 -7.84 -6.15
N GLY A 153 -1.36 -7.22 -4.95
CA GLY A 153 -1.13 -7.94 -3.70
C GLY A 153 -2.19 -9.02 -3.43
N ALA A 154 -3.47 -8.74 -3.68
CA ALA A 154 -4.53 -9.72 -3.52
C ALA A 154 -4.40 -10.91 -4.50
N ILE A 155 -3.98 -10.65 -5.75
CA ILE A 155 -3.68 -11.71 -6.72
C ILE A 155 -2.50 -12.56 -6.24
N ARG A 156 -1.41 -11.95 -5.72
CA ARG A 156 -0.29 -12.71 -5.13
C ARG A 156 -0.76 -13.62 -3.98
N GLU A 157 -1.58 -13.11 -3.07
CA GLU A 157 -2.15 -13.88 -1.96
C GLU A 157 -3.03 -15.04 -2.47
N ALA A 158 -3.85 -14.83 -3.50
CA ALA A 158 -4.69 -15.86 -4.09
C ALA A 158 -3.86 -16.95 -4.80
N LEU A 159 -2.80 -16.57 -5.52
CA LEU A 159 -1.89 -17.52 -6.16
C LEU A 159 -1.11 -18.34 -5.13
N ALA A 160 -0.65 -17.70 -4.04
CA ALA A 160 0.02 -18.39 -2.94
C ALA A 160 -0.90 -19.40 -2.25
N ALA A 161 -2.17 -19.02 -1.98
CA ALA A 161 -3.16 -19.94 -1.43
C ALA A 161 -3.42 -21.14 -2.36
N LYS A 162 -3.51 -20.89 -3.68
CA LYS A 162 -3.64 -21.95 -4.69
C LYS A 162 -2.46 -22.91 -4.70
N GLU A 163 -1.23 -22.40 -4.62
CA GLU A 163 -0.01 -23.20 -4.58
C GLU A 163 0.06 -24.06 -3.31
N ALA A 164 -0.32 -23.48 -2.16
CA ALA A 164 -0.41 -24.18 -0.89
C ALA A 164 -1.60 -25.15 -0.78
N GLY A 165 -2.54 -25.11 -1.73
CA GLY A 165 -3.75 -25.95 -1.72
C GLY A 165 -4.74 -25.58 -0.62
N GLU A 166 -4.72 -24.34 -0.13
CA GLU A 166 -5.58 -23.87 0.95
C GLU A 166 -6.68 -22.92 0.44
N LYS A 167 -7.78 -22.87 1.19
CA LYS A 167 -8.80 -21.83 1.01
C LYS A 167 -8.42 -20.64 1.87
N ARG A 168 -8.47 -19.44 1.29
CA ARG A 168 -8.16 -18.19 1.97
C ARG A 168 -9.20 -17.14 1.63
N VAL A 169 -9.77 -16.51 2.64
CA VAL A 169 -10.66 -15.35 2.52
C VAL A 169 -9.80 -14.09 2.45
N ILE A 170 -9.74 -13.49 1.27
CA ILE A 170 -8.92 -12.30 0.98
C ILE A 170 -9.86 -11.11 0.83
N VAL A 171 -9.74 -10.14 1.72
CA VAL A 171 -10.35 -8.82 1.55
C VAL A 171 -9.29 -7.87 1.03
N PHE A 172 -9.61 -7.07 0.01
CA PHE A 172 -8.73 -5.98 -0.41
C PHE A 172 -9.48 -4.66 -0.48
N ASN A 173 -8.75 -3.55 -0.25
CA ASN A 173 -9.35 -2.22 -0.30
C ASN A 173 -9.22 -1.61 -1.70
N LEU A 174 -10.31 -1.60 -2.46
CA LEU A 174 -10.42 -0.87 -3.73
C LEU A 174 -10.57 0.63 -3.45
N CYS A 175 -9.47 1.32 -3.19
CA CYS A 175 -9.47 2.68 -2.65
C CYS A 175 -9.89 3.79 -3.63
N GLY A 176 -10.13 3.46 -4.90
CA GLY A 176 -10.56 4.42 -5.93
C GLY A 176 -10.72 3.80 -7.31
N HIS A 177 -11.43 4.52 -8.19
CA HIS A 177 -11.58 4.16 -9.60
C HIS A 177 -10.60 4.95 -10.47
N GLY A 178 -10.24 4.41 -11.64
CA GLY A 178 -9.22 4.99 -12.53
C GLY A 178 -9.75 5.92 -13.61
N HIS A 179 -11.03 6.27 -13.64
CA HIS A 179 -11.64 7.05 -14.74
C HIS A 179 -10.92 8.38 -15.06
N PHE A 180 -10.19 8.96 -14.10
CA PHE A 180 -9.42 10.19 -14.27
C PHE A 180 -7.90 9.97 -14.40
N ASP A 181 -7.47 8.72 -14.43
CA ASP A 181 -6.07 8.29 -14.48
C ASP A 181 -5.74 7.59 -15.81
N MET A 182 -6.54 7.82 -16.85
CA MET A 182 -6.43 7.14 -18.14
C MET A 182 -5.07 7.33 -18.81
N SER A 183 -4.40 8.46 -18.59
CA SER A 183 -3.04 8.68 -19.12
C SER A 183 -2.03 7.66 -18.60
N ALA A 184 -2.19 7.17 -17.37
CA ALA A 184 -1.32 6.14 -16.81
C ALA A 184 -1.59 4.78 -17.46
N TYR A 185 -2.86 4.47 -17.73
CA TYR A 185 -3.25 3.28 -18.49
C TYR A 185 -2.79 3.34 -19.95
N ASP A 186 -2.90 4.50 -20.60
CA ASP A 186 -2.40 4.71 -21.96
C ASP A 186 -0.88 4.49 -22.02
N ALA A 187 -0.13 4.99 -21.03
CA ALA A 187 1.30 4.75 -20.93
C ALA A 187 1.63 3.26 -20.76
N TYR A 188 0.88 2.53 -19.93
CA TYR A 188 1.06 1.08 -19.78
C TYR A 188 0.74 0.31 -21.07
N LEU A 189 -0.42 0.58 -21.68
CA LEU A 189 -0.90 -0.10 -22.88
C LEU A 189 -0.06 0.26 -24.13
N GLY A 190 0.53 1.45 -24.14
CA GLY A 190 1.49 1.90 -25.13
C GLY A 190 2.93 1.45 -24.87
N GLU A 191 3.16 0.58 -23.87
CA GLU A 191 4.48 0.04 -23.50
C GLU A 191 5.52 1.13 -23.16
N ALA A 192 5.06 2.28 -22.64
CA ALA A 192 5.89 3.43 -22.26
C ALA A 192 6.30 3.42 -20.78
N LEU A 193 5.82 2.45 -19.99
CA LEU A 193 6.20 2.27 -18.60
C LEU A 193 7.35 1.26 -18.48
N GLU A 194 8.22 1.49 -17.51
CA GLU A 194 9.30 0.58 -17.14
C GLU A 194 9.29 0.38 -15.63
N ASP A 195 9.69 -0.81 -15.16
CA ASP A 195 9.88 -1.00 -13.73
C ASP A 195 11.07 -0.20 -13.23
N TYR A 196 10.86 0.51 -12.13
CA TYR A 196 11.90 1.25 -11.45
C TYR A 196 11.86 0.88 -9.97
N GLU A 197 12.95 0.30 -9.50
CA GLU A 197 13.16 0.03 -8.09
C GLU A 197 14.01 1.16 -7.50
N TYR A 198 13.50 1.83 -6.47
CA TYR A 198 14.21 2.99 -5.91
C TYR A 198 15.58 2.57 -5.36
N PRO A 199 16.70 3.14 -5.85
CA PRO A 199 18.05 2.73 -5.46
C PRO A 199 18.35 3.05 -3.99
N GLN A 200 19.06 2.15 -3.31
CA GLN A 200 19.43 2.37 -1.91
C GLN A 200 20.34 3.61 -1.72
N GLU A 201 21.16 3.94 -2.71
CA GLU A 201 22.03 5.13 -2.67
C GLU A 201 21.22 6.43 -2.63
N GLU A 202 20.13 6.50 -3.40
CA GLU A 202 19.21 7.63 -3.42
C GLU A 202 18.43 7.74 -2.10
N VAL A 203 18.01 6.62 -1.51
CA VAL A 203 17.46 6.58 -0.15
C VAL A 203 18.46 7.20 0.83
N ASN A 204 19.71 6.73 0.83
CA ASN A 204 20.74 7.20 1.75
C ASN A 204 21.04 8.70 1.57
N ALA A 205 21.03 9.20 0.32
CA ALA A 205 21.25 10.61 0.01
C ALA A 205 20.11 11.51 0.53
N ALA A 206 18.86 11.08 0.37
CA ALA A 206 17.70 11.79 0.91
C ALA A 206 17.69 11.75 2.45
N LEU A 207 18.04 10.61 3.06
CA LEU A 207 18.15 10.48 4.51
C LEU A 207 19.24 11.37 5.13
N ALA A 208 20.30 11.71 4.38
CA ALA A 208 21.32 12.65 4.84
C ALA A 208 20.80 14.09 5.00
N GLN A 209 19.64 14.41 4.41
CA GLN A 209 18.99 15.73 4.50
C GLN A 209 17.93 15.80 5.58
N LEU A 210 17.77 14.73 6.37
CA LEU A 210 16.81 14.71 7.48
C LEU A 210 17.10 15.81 8.51
N PRO A 211 16.05 16.32 9.16
CA PRO A 211 16.23 17.26 10.26
C PRO A 211 17.04 16.62 11.40
N GLN A 212 17.91 17.42 12.02
CA GLN A 212 18.64 17.03 13.22
C GLN A 212 17.70 17.10 14.43
N VAL A 213 17.60 16.01 15.20
CA VAL A 213 16.69 15.87 16.35
C VAL A 213 17.48 15.61 17.63
#